data_AF-K1ZWR6-F1
#
_entry.id   AF-K1ZWR6-F1
#
_cell.length_a   1.000
_cell.length_b   1.000
_cell.length_c   1.000
_cell.angle_alpha   90.00
_cell.angle_beta   90.00
_cell.angle_gamma   90.00
#
_symmetry.space_group_name_H-M   'P 1'
#
loop_
_entity.id
_entity.type
_entity.pdbx_description
1 polymer ?
#
loop_
_entity_poly.entity_id
_entity_poly.type
_entity_poly.pdbx_seq_one_letter_code
_entity_poly.pdbx_strand_id
1 'polypeptide(L)'
;MFVTGVSPDGKLPEIVEIKKHPRFLACQFHPEFKSRPLVPHPLFVHFIEAAKEFGAQKKWAGLKQQTALTVVEDKKLDDKKVG
;
A
#
# COMPACT_ATOMS: atom_id res chain seq x y z
N MET A 1 17.00 -11.04 6.94
CA MET A 1 17.04 -11.33 5.50
C MET A 1 17.45 -12.78 5.34
N PHE A 2 16.84 -13.51 4.41
CA PHE A 2 17.15 -14.92 4.15
C PHE A 2 16.97 -15.23 2.66
N VAL A 3 17.74 -16.19 2.16
CA VAL A 3 17.68 -16.65 0.76
C VAL A 3 16.55 -17.65 0.62
N THR A 4 15.63 -17.41 -0.32
CA THR A 4 14.50 -18.31 -0.60
C THR A 4 14.58 -18.95 -1.98
N GLY A 5 15.42 -18.41 -2.87
CA GLY A 5 15.71 -18.99 -4.18
C GLY A 5 17.22 -19.04 -4.41
N VAL A 6 17.68 -20.15 -4.96
CA VAL A 6 19.07 -20.37 -5.35
C VAL A 6 19.13 -20.84 -6.80
N SER A 7 20.28 -20.65 -7.43
CA SER A 7 20.57 -21.20 -8.76
C SER A 7 20.40 -22.72 -8.77
N PRO A 8 20.19 -23.36 -9.95
CA PRO A 8 19.99 -24.81 -10.03
C PRO A 8 21.12 -25.65 -9.43
N ASP A 9 22.35 -25.11 -9.41
CA ASP A 9 23.52 -25.73 -8.78
C ASP A 9 23.70 -25.38 -7.30
N GLY A 10 22.80 -24.55 -6.74
CA GLY A 10 22.75 -24.17 -5.33
C GLY A 10 23.80 -23.15 -4.89
N LYS A 11 24.61 -22.61 -5.79
CA LYS A 11 25.78 -21.78 -5.44
C LYS A 11 25.49 -20.29 -5.37
N LEU A 12 24.50 -19.81 -6.13
CA LEU A 12 24.20 -18.40 -6.24
C LEU A 12 22.81 -18.11 -5.65
N PRO A 13 22.67 -17.10 -4.77
CA PRO A 13 21.36 -16.67 -4.30
C PRO A 13 20.65 -15.89 -5.41
N GLU A 14 19.43 -16.33 -5.73
CA GLU A 14 18.60 -15.76 -6.80
C GLU A 14 17.43 -14.94 -6.26
N ILE A 15 16.91 -15.31 -5.08
CA ILE A 15 15.76 -14.65 -4.42
C ILE A 15 16.03 -14.48 -2.93
N VAL A 16 15.72 -13.30 -2.40
CA VAL A 16 15.88 -12.94 -1.00
C VAL A 16 14.65 -12.26 -0.42
N GLU A 17 14.35 -12.57 0.84
CA GLU A 17 13.18 -12.07 1.56
C GLU A 17 13.54 -11.55 2.96
N ILE A 18 12.68 -10.71 3.54
CA ILE A 18 12.83 -10.17 4.90
C ILE A 18 11.57 -10.46 5.72
N LYS A 19 11.65 -11.37 6.70
CA LYS A 19 10.50 -11.79 7.53
C LYS A 19 9.79 -10.63 8.24
N LYS A 20 10.53 -9.60 8.64
CA LYS A 20 9.99 -8.42 9.34
C LYS A 20 9.36 -7.38 8.39
N HIS A 21 9.44 -7.59 7.07
CA HIS A 21 8.83 -6.70 6.10
C HIS A 21 7.78 -7.47 5.30
N PRO A 22 6.48 -7.14 5.43
CA PRO A 22 5.37 -8.00 4.98
C PRO A 22 5.36 -8.28 3.48
N ARG A 23 5.94 -7.40 2.66
CA ARG A 23 5.99 -7.53 1.19
C ARG A 23 7.37 -7.16 0.64
N PHE A 24 8.44 -7.74 1.20
CA PHE A 24 9.80 -7.57 0.68
C PHE A 24 10.26 -8.83 -0.06
N LEU A 25 10.56 -8.67 -1.35
CA LEU A 25 11.18 -9.69 -2.19
C LEU A 25 12.12 -8.99 -3.16
N ALA A 26 13.34 -9.51 -3.29
CA ALA A 26 14.27 -9.10 -4.34
C ALA A 26 14.74 -10.33 -5.12
N CYS A 27 14.89 -10.16 -6.43
CA CYS A 27 15.39 -11.20 -7.33
C CYS A 27 16.57 -10.67 -8.16
N GLN A 28 17.49 -11.57 -8.51
CA GLN A 28 18.63 -11.22 -9.37
C GLN A 28 18.23 -11.21 -10.85
N PHE A 29 17.37 -12.14 -11.26
CA PHE A 29 16.91 -12.27 -12.64
C PHE A 29 15.92 -11.16 -13.06
N HIS A 30 15.61 -11.13 -14.36
CA HIS A 30 14.79 -10.13 -15.03
C HIS A 30 13.35 -10.62 -15.32
N PRO A 31 12.39 -10.56 -14.37
CA PRO A 31 11.01 -10.99 -14.57
C PRO A 31 10.26 -10.16 -15.63
N GLU A 32 10.72 -8.94 -15.93
CA GLU A 32 10.15 -8.04 -16.94
C GLU A 32 10.12 -8.67 -18.33
N PHE A 33 11.15 -9.43 -18.71
CA PHE A 33 11.23 -10.05 -20.03
C PHE A 33 10.20 -11.19 -20.22
N LYS A 34 9.68 -11.73 -19.12
CA LYS A 34 8.63 -12.77 -19.14
C LYS A 34 7.23 -12.22 -18.94
N SER A 35 7.08 -10.95 -18.56
CA SER A 35 5.76 -10.32 -18.40
C SER A 35 5.13 -10.00 -19.77
N ARG A 36 3.82 -10.19 -19.90
CA ARG A 36 3.04 -9.85 -21.10
C ARG A 36 1.77 -9.09 -20.71
N PRO A 37 1.20 -8.25 -21.59
CA PRO A 37 -0.01 -7.48 -21.26
C PRO A 37 -1.20 -8.34 -20.78
N LEU A 38 -1.43 -9.49 -21.42
CA LEU A 38 -2.51 -10.41 -21.06
C LEU A 38 -2.11 -11.44 -19.99
N VAL A 39 -0.81 -11.59 -19.75
CA VAL A 39 -0.24 -12.55 -18.78
C VAL A 39 0.89 -11.86 -18.01
N PRO A 40 0.54 -10.97 -17.07
CA PRO A 40 1.54 -10.24 -16.30
C PRO A 40 2.30 -11.18 -15.37
N HIS A 41 3.58 -10.91 -15.16
CA HIS A 41 4.39 -11.74 -14.24
C HIS A 41 3.85 -11.62 -12.79
N PRO A 42 3.72 -12.74 -12.04
CA PRO A 42 3.15 -12.72 -10.69
C PRO A 42 3.82 -11.74 -9.72
N LEU A 43 5.15 -11.57 -9.82
CA LEU A 43 5.88 -10.60 -8.99
C LEU A 43 5.33 -9.17 -9.12
N PHE A 44 4.99 -8.73 -10.33
CA PHE A 44 4.45 -7.39 -10.54
C PHE A 44 3.00 -7.29 -10.07
N VAL A 45 2.19 -8.33 -10.31
CA VAL A 45 0.79 -8.40 -9.84
C VAL A 45 0.73 -8.24 -8.33
N HIS A 46 1.51 -9.05 -7.60
CA HIS A 46 1.56 -8.97 -6.15
C HIS A 46 2.22 -7.68 -5.65
N PHE A 47 3.21 -7.12 -6.35
CA PHE A 47 3.77 -5.83 -5.96
C PHE A 47 2.71 -4.71 -6.00
N ILE A 48 1.90 -4.64 -7.05
CA ILE A 48 0.84 -3.62 -7.18
C ILE A 48 -0.29 -3.86 -6.17
N GLU A 49 -0.67 -5.11 -5.93
CA GLU A 49 -1.63 -5.47 -4.89
C GLU A 49 -1.16 -5.02 -3.51
N ALA A 50 0.11 -5.26 -3.18
CA ALA A 50 0.73 -4.80 -1.93
C ALA A 50 0.65 -3.28 -1.78
N ALA A 51 0.97 -2.55 -2.86
CA ALA A 51 0.95 -1.10 -2.87
C ALA A 51 -0.48 -0.55 -2.69
N LYS A 52 -1.48 -1.19 -3.31
CA LYS A 52 -2.89 -0.84 -3.16
C LYS A 52 -3.36 -1.04 -1.71
N GLU A 53 -3.05 -2.19 -1.11
CA GLU A 53 -3.39 -2.48 0.29
C GLU A 53 -2.71 -1.50 1.25
N PHE A 54 -1.42 -1.24 1.06
CA PHE A 54 -0.68 -0.27 1.86
C PHE A 54 -1.27 1.14 1.76
N GLY A 55 -1.66 1.57 0.55
CA GLY A 55 -2.35 2.83 0.33
C GLY A 55 -3.73 2.91 1.01
N ALA A 56 -4.49 1.81 0.99
CA ALA A 56 -5.80 1.73 1.66
C ALA A 56 -5.67 1.82 3.19
N GLN A 57 -4.66 1.15 3.77
CA GLN A 57 -4.37 1.22 5.20
C GLN A 57 -4.05 2.65 5.68
N LYS A 58 -3.38 3.45 4.84
CA LYS A 58 -3.09 4.86 5.16
C LYS A 58 -4.31 5.79 5.06
N LYS A 59 -5.32 5.47 4.24
CA LYS A 59 -6.49 6.33 4.00
C LYS A 59 -7.55 6.33 5.12
N TRP A 60 -7.39 5.56 6.19
CA TRP A 60 -8.36 5.53 7.30
C TRP A 60 -7.77 5.92 8.67
N ALA A 61 -6.45 5.88 8.85
CA ALA A 61 -5.83 6.23 10.13
C ALA A 61 -5.82 7.74 10.43
N GLY A 62 -5.93 8.60 9.41
CA GLY A 62 -5.86 10.06 9.55
C GLY A 62 -7.18 10.83 9.37
N LEU A 63 -8.29 10.18 8.97
CA LEU A 63 -9.52 10.89 8.59
C LEU A 63 -10.59 10.97 9.70
N LYS A 64 -10.36 10.37 10.88
CA LYS A 64 -11.34 10.39 11.99
C LYS A 64 -11.26 11.60 12.94
N GLN A 65 -10.28 12.50 12.78
CA GLN A 65 -10.11 13.63 13.70
C GLN A 65 -10.54 15.00 13.18
N GLN A 66 -11.02 15.12 11.93
CA GLN A 66 -11.34 16.45 11.34
C GLN A 66 -12.79 16.67 10.90
N THR A 67 -13.69 15.70 10.96
CA THR A 67 -15.09 15.90 10.51
C THR A 67 -16.13 16.10 11.63
N ALA A 68 -15.71 16.19 12.90
CA ALA A 68 -16.62 16.37 14.04
C ALA A 68 -16.71 17.81 14.58
N LEU A 69 -16.11 18.80 13.89
CA LEU A 69 -15.96 20.18 14.39
C LEU A 69 -16.67 21.26 13.57
N THR A 70 -17.57 20.91 12.64
CA THR A 70 -18.17 21.89 11.71
C THR A 70 -19.70 21.95 11.72
N VAL A 71 -20.36 21.48 12.79
CA VAL A 71 -21.82 21.60 12.92
C VAL A 71 -22.23 22.22 14.26
N VAL A 72 -21.55 23.27 14.73
CA VAL A 72 -22.08 24.08 15.84
C VAL A 72 -21.55 25.52 15.75
N GLU A 73 -21.89 26.28 14.72
CA GLU A 73 -21.80 27.75 14.77
C GLU A 73 -22.45 28.32 13.51
N ASP A 74 -23.78 28.45 13.57
CA ASP A 74 -24.56 29.50 12.90
C ASP A 74 -26.04 29.30 13.23
N LYS A 75 -26.36 29.22 14.54
CA LYS A 75 -27.69 29.62 15.01
C LYS A 75 -27.71 31.15 15.06
N LYS A 76 -28.02 31.70 13.89
CA LYS A 76 -28.67 32.98 13.63
C LYS A 76 -29.09 33.70 14.91
N LEU A 77 -28.29 34.69 15.28
CA LEU A 77 -28.65 35.77 16.18
C LEU A 77 -29.51 36.76 15.38
N ASP A 78 -30.80 36.49 15.25
CA ASP A 78 -31.79 37.49 14.82
C ASP A 78 -33.03 37.30 15.69
N ASP A 79 -33.70 38.42 15.98
CA ASP A 79 -34.92 38.57 16.79
C ASP A 79 -34.72 38.82 18.31
N LYS A 80 -33.96 39.88 18.61
CA LYS A 80 -34.36 40.80 19.69
C LYS A 80 -35.02 42.05 19.08
N LYS A 81 -36.35 42.08 19.17
CA LYS A 81 -37.24 43.22 19.43
C LYS A 81 -36.80 44.61 18.93
N VAL A 82 -37.53 45.13 17.92
CA VAL A 82 -38.01 46.52 17.88
C VAL A 82 -39.44 46.51 17.34
N GLY A 83 -40.40 47.01 18.13
CA GLY A 83 -41.83 47.05 17.85
C GLY A 83 -42.65 46.68 19.06
#